data_AF-I3ITU3-F1
#
_entry.id   AF-I3ITU3-F1
#
_cell.length_a   1.000
_cell.length_b   1.000
_cell.length_c   1.000
_cell.angle_alpha   90.00
_cell.angle_beta   90.00
_cell.angle_gamma   90.00
#
_symmetry.space_group_name_H-M   'P 1'
#
loop_
_entity.id
_entity.type
_entity.pdbx_description
1 polymer ?
#
loop_
_entity_poly.entity_id
_entity_poly.type
_entity_poly.pdbx_seq_one_letter_code
_entity_poly.pdbx_strand_id
1 'polypeptide(L)'
;MHHLLPLAALLLLSIITTETKVVTSVEDCNEFFLQQTPPTIPGILEGGNIREQNRYKLICQTFEDTRTFVTLYDTQNKIPVFSAAKFRGSAAGRPSHPWMIEPQVSVLIHLFLALEDPDDVDNMRQADKNINYEHQAGDTDYNPYNQQGFDRGHLFPNSYGSNPTEKSSTFTLTNAVPQNKRFNRGKWKKMELCVKRFLDENCINNNNRKEGFVVIGAKPSDSASSGSSLLNNNKINVPSVLWSAFCCYSHSQNKWLAGYISF
;
A
#
# COMPACT_ATOMS: atom_id res chain seq x y z
N MET A 1 -15.33 67.17 20.59
CA MET A 1 -15.79 66.13 19.64
C MET A 1 -14.60 65.24 19.34
N HIS A 2 -14.59 64.05 19.94
CA HIS A 2 -13.53 63.05 19.78
C HIS A 2 -13.76 62.27 18.48
N HIS A 3 -12.79 62.27 17.57
CA HIS A 3 -12.77 61.36 16.42
C HIS A 3 -11.74 60.27 16.66
N LEU A 4 -12.22 59.13 17.14
CA LEU A 4 -11.50 57.85 17.12
C LEU A 4 -11.54 57.29 15.70
N LEU A 5 -10.40 57.26 15.02
CA LEU A 5 -10.20 56.47 13.80
C LEU A 5 -9.89 55.02 14.22
N PRO A 6 -10.60 54.00 13.72
CA PRO A 6 -10.32 52.62 14.06
C PRO A 6 -9.04 52.16 13.33
N LEU A 7 -8.08 51.66 14.09
CA LEU A 7 -6.96 50.88 13.56
C LEU A 7 -7.52 49.64 12.86
N ALA A 8 -7.49 49.62 11.53
CA ALA A 8 -7.68 48.40 10.76
C ALA A 8 -6.41 47.55 10.92
N ALA A 9 -6.39 46.66 11.90
CA ALA A 9 -5.37 45.62 11.99
C ALA A 9 -5.65 44.61 10.87
N LEU A 10 -4.90 44.70 9.76
CA LEU A 10 -4.78 43.62 8.79
C LEU A 10 -4.10 42.45 9.51
N LEU A 11 -4.91 41.50 10.01
CA LEU A 11 -4.46 40.14 10.28
C LEU A 11 -4.09 39.52 8.93
N LEU A 12 -2.82 39.70 8.53
CA LEU A 12 -2.17 38.80 7.58
C LEU A 12 -2.15 37.44 8.26
N LEU A 13 -3.22 36.65 8.05
CA LEU A 13 -3.17 35.21 8.21
C LEU A 13 -2.06 34.75 7.28
N SER A 14 -0.87 34.55 7.85
CA SER A 14 0.18 33.76 7.21
C SER A 14 -0.48 32.43 6.90
N ILE A 15 -0.80 32.23 5.62
CA ILE A 15 -1.14 30.92 5.10
C ILE A 15 0.16 30.15 5.24
N ILE A 16 0.33 29.50 6.39
CA ILE A 16 1.35 28.48 6.56
C ILE A 16 0.92 27.43 5.53
N THR A 17 1.60 27.40 4.39
CA THR A 17 1.57 26.23 3.52
C THR A 17 2.19 25.14 4.38
N THR A 18 1.34 24.44 5.12
CA THR A 18 1.72 23.19 5.76
C THR A 18 2.03 22.25 4.61
N GLU A 19 3.32 22.15 4.29
CA GLU A 19 3.86 21.04 3.51
C GLU A 19 3.23 19.78 4.10
N THR A 20 2.31 19.17 3.35
CA THR A 20 1.77 17.87 3.69
C THR A 20 2.95 16.94 3.93
N LYS A 21 3.02 16.31 5.10
CA LYS A 21 3.99 15.26 5.41
C LYS A 21 3.66 14.01 4.60
N VAL A 22 3.67 14.14 3.28
CA VAL A 22 3.75 13.03 2.35
C VAL A 22 5.23 12.70 2.29
N VAL A 23 5.57 11.50 2.73
CA VAL A 23 6.91 10.91 2.63
C VAL A 23 7.46 11.16 1.23
N THR A 24 8.37 12.15 1.09
CA THR A 24 8.92 12.58 -0.21
C THR A 24 10.02 11.65 -0.71
N SER A 25 10.53 10.81 0.20
CA SER A 25 11.62 9.86 0.00
C SER A 25 11.27 8.54 0.66
N VAL A 26 11.65 7.41 0.07
CA VAL A 26 11.45 6.09 0.71
C VAL A 26 12.17 5.91 2.04
N GLU A 27 13.07 6.82 2.40
CA GLU A 27 13.86 6.77 3.64
C GLU A 27 12.99 6.64 4.90
N ASP A 28 11.81 7.27 4.93
CA ASP A 28 10.94 7.23 6.11
C ASP A 28 10.29 5.86 6.35
N CYS A 29 10.31 4.96 5.34
CA CYS A 29 9.67 3.64 5.34
C CYS A 29 10.60 2.52 4.81
N ASN A 30 11.93 2.71 4.87
CA ASN A 30 12.87 1.83 4.19
C ASN A 30 13.16 0.50 4.91
N GLU A 31 12.68 0.33 6.14
CA GLU A 31 12.90 -0.86 6.99
C GLU A 31 12.36 -2.17 6.38
N PHE A 32 11.48 -2.05 5.40
CA PHE A 32 10.87 -3.17 4.68
C PHE A 32 11.66 -3.64 3.47
N PHE A 33 12.75 -2.96 3.11
CA PHE A 33 13.61 -3.33 2.00
C PHE A 33 14.90 -3.98 2.48
N LEU A 34 15.41 -4.92 1.67
CA LEU A 34 16.73 -5.52 1.90
C LEU A 34 17.79 -4.41 1.88
N GLN A 35 18.57 -4.30 2.95
CA GLN A 35 19.58 -3.25 3.12
C GLN A 35 19.01 -1.84 2.91
N GLN A 36 17.74 -1.64 3.27
CA GLN A 36 17.04 -0.36 3.13
C GLN A 36 17.06 0.19 1.69
N THR A 37 17.23 -0.69 0.70
CA THR A 37 17.38 -0.32 -0.70
C THR A 37 16.06 -0.58 -1.45
N PRO A 38 15.31 0.46 -1.83
CA PRO A 38 14.05 0.30 -2.56
C PRO A 38 14.28 -0.23 -3.99
N PRO A 39 13.25 -0.79 -4.64
CA PRO A 39 13.33 -1.10 -6.05
C PRO A 39 13.48 0.19 -6.89
N THR A 40 14.16 0.09 -8.03
CA THR A 40 14.15 1.15 -9.05
C THR A 40 13.07 0.85 -10.08
N ILE A 41 12.13 1.79 -10.23
CA ILE A 41 11.04 1.74 -11.21
C ILE A 41 11.19 2.96 -12.12
N PRO A 42 11.66 2.78 -13.36
CA PRO A 42 11.89 3.89 -14.29
C PRO A 42 10.69 4.82 -14.42
N GLY A 43 10.93 6.12 -14.31
CA GLY A 43 9.90 7.16 -14.39
C GLY A 43 9.01 7.31 -13.15
N ILE A 44 9.10 6.41 -12.15
CA ILE A 44 8.26 6.44 -10.95
C ILE A 44 9.11 6.59 -9.68
N LEU A 45 10.04 5.67 -9.45
CA LEU A 45 10.88 5.59 -8.25
C LEU A 45 12.33 5.32 -8.65
N GLU A 46 13.20 6.33 -8.56
CA GLU A 46 14.59 6.21 -9.02
C GLU A 46 15.54 6.71 -7.94
N GLY A 47 16.49 5.84 -7.54
CA GLY A 47 17.40 6.15 -6.43
C GLY A 47 16.66 6.50 -5.13
N GLY A 48 15.49 5.90 -4.90
CA GLY A 48 14.64 6.16 -3.74
C GLY A 48 13.77 7.42 -3.80
N ASN A 49 13.84 8.19 -4.90
CA ASN A 49 13.07 9.41 -5.08
C ASN A 49 11.84 9.17 -5.95
N ILE A 50 10.68 9.63 -5.48
CA ILE A 50 9.43 9.58 -6.24
C ILE A 50 9.43 10.72 -7.26
N ARG A 51 9.32 10.39 -8.55
CA ARG A 51 9.44 11.37 -9.65
C ARG A 51 8.20 12.26 -9.80
N GLU A 52 7.01 11.70 -9.61
CA GLU A 52 5.72 12.42 -9.73
C GLU A 52 4.95 12.35 -8.40
N GLN A 53 5.38 13.15 -7.42
CA GLN A 53 4.86 13.11 -6.05
C GLN A 53 3.37 13.47 -5.93
N ASN A 54 2.79 14.17 -6.91
CA ASN A 54 1.35 14.47 -6.94
C ASN A 54 0.51 13.21 -7.19
N ARG A 55 1.07 12.24 -7.92
CA ARG A 55 0.39 11.00 -8.30
C ARG A 55 0.79 9.82 -7.44
N TYR A 56 2.09 9.65 -7.22
CA TYR A 56 2.60 8.51 -6.49
C TYR A 56 2.81 8.86 -5.02
N LYS A 57 2.24 8.06 -4.14
CA LYS A 57 2.32 8.25 -2.68
C LYS A 57 2.94 7.02 -2.06
N LEU A 58 4.02 7.21 -1.31
CA LEU A 58 4.56 6.14 -0.46
C LEU A 58 3.82 6.14 0.86
N ILE A 59 3.42 4.95 1.30
CA ILE A 59 2.58 4.73 2.47
C ILE A 59 3.30 3.73 3.38
N CYS A 60 3.78 4.19 4.52
CA CYS A 60 4.10 3.34 5.67
C CYS A 60 2.78 2.77 6.20
N GLN A 61 2.50 1.49 5.96
CA GLN A 61 1.22 0.88 6.30
C GLN A 61 1.19 0.61 7.80
N THR A 62 0.54 1.52 8.53
CA THR A 62 0.50 1.52 10.00
C THR A 62 -0.88 1.10 10.48
N PHE A 63 -0.91 0.09 11.36
CA PHE A 63 -2.13 -0.41 11.96
C PHE A 63 -1.89 -0.58 13.45
N GLU A 64 -2.73 0.04 14.29
CA GLU A 64 -2.56 0.07 15.75
C GLU A 64 -1.13 0.52 16.13
N ASP A 65 -0.71 1.65 15.56
CA ASP A 65 0.60 2.29 15.75
C ASP A 65 1.81 1.42 15.33
N THR A 66 1.53 0.31 14.65
CA THR A 66 2.56 -0.63 14.20
C THR A 66 2.73 -0.54 12.69
N ARG A 67 3.92 -0.14 12.24
CA ARG A 67 4.30 -0.21 10.82
C ARG A 67 4.51 -1.67 10.42
N THR A 68 3.76 -2.13 9.43
CA THR A 68 3.72 -3.56 9.06
C THR A 68 4.31 -3.85 7.69
N PHE A 69 4.11 -2.98 6.72
CA PHE A 69 4.69 -3.04 5.38
C PHE A 69 4.70 -1.64 4.73
N VAL A 70 5.24 -1.52 3.52
CA VAL A 70 5.21 -0.28 2.76
C VAL A 70 4.52 -0.50 1.42
N THR A 71 3.77 0.50 0.96
CA THR A 71 3.14 0.50 -0.36
C THR A 71 3.50 1.77 -1.10
N LEU A 72 3.95 1.65 -2.35
CA LEU A 72 3.94 2.77 -3.29
C LEU A 72 2.64 2.73 -4.09
N TYR A 73 1.83 3.77 -3.98
CA TYR A 73 0.46 3.79 -4.47
C TYR A 73 0.28 4.82 -5.60
N ASP A 74 -0.46 4.46 -6.64
CA ASP A 74 -0.83 5.34 -7.76
C ASP A 74 -2.23 5.91 -7.52
N THR A 75 -2.33 7.18 -7.15
CA THR A 75 -3.63 7.82 -6.82
C THR A 75 -4.54 8.02 -8.03
N GLN A 76 -3.96 8.06 -9.23
CA GLN A 76 -4.72 8.21 -10.48
C GLN A 76 -5.35 6.89 -10.91
N ASN A 77 -4.59 5.80 -10.87
CA ASN A 77 -5.10 4.46 -11.18
C ASN A 77 -5.82 3.79 -10.00
N LYS A 78 -5.67 4.35 -8.79
CA LYS A 78 -6.22 3.83 -7.53
C LYS A 78 -5.83 2.38 -7.24
N ILE A 79 -4.60 2.02 -7.59
CA ILE A 79 -4.00 0.73 -7.28
C ILE A 79 -2.55 0.89 -6.80
N PRO A 80 -2.05 -0.04 -5.97
CA PRO A 80 -0.63 -0.08 -5.64
C PRO A 80 0.23 -0.35 -6.87
N VAL A 81 1.36 0.35 -6.97
CA VAL A 81 2.47 0.01 -7.88
C VAL A 81 3.21 -1.20 -7.33
N PHE A 82 3.57 -1.15 -6.06
CA PHE A 82 4.11 -2.29 -5.30
C PHE A 82 3.81 -2.17 -3.81
N SER A 83 3.85 -3.32 -3.12
CA SER A 83 3.96 -3.41 -1.67
C SER A 83 5.19 -4.25 -1.31
N ALA A 84 5.92 -3.82 -0.27
CA ALA A 84 7.11 -4.50 0.20
C ALA A 84 7.06 -4.71 1.71
N ALA A 85 7.59 -5.85 2.16
CA ALA A 85 7.57 -6.22 3.58
C ALA A 85 8.76 -7.10 3.95
N LYS A 86 9.12 -7.02 5.23
CA LYS A 86 10.01 -8.00 5.87
C LYS A 86 9.18 -9.22 6.29
N PHE A 87 9.48 -10.38 5.71
CA PHE A 87 8.89 -11.66 6.08
C PHE A 87 9.52 -12.18 7.37
N ARG A 88 8.68 -12.46 8.38
CA ARG A 88 9.10 -12.94 9.71
C ARG A 88 8.59 -14.35 10.02
N GLY A 89 8.13 -15.07 8.99
CA GLY A 89 7.41 -16.34 9.12
C GLY A 89 5.90 -16.15 8.99
N SER A 90 5.20 -17.20 8.57
CA SER A 90 3.75 -17.17 8.45
C SER A 90 3.02 -17.83 9.61
N ALA A 91 1.94 -17.21 10.09
CA ALA A 91 1.01 -17.82 11.03
C ALA A 91 -0.24 -18.36 10.34
N ALA A 92 -0.87 -19.38 10.95
CA ALA A 92 -2.12 -19.96 10.48
C ALA A 92 -3.30 -18.99 10.67
N GLY A 93 -4.40 -19.26 9.95
CA GLY A 93 -5.62 -18.47 10.03
C GLY A 93 -5.59 -17.18 9.20
N ARG A 94 -6.80 -16.73 8.88
CA ARG A 94 -7.09 -15.45 8.24
C ARG A 94 -8.10 -14.72 9.12
N PRO A 95 -7.78 -13.53 9.66
CA PRO A 95 -8.74 -12.77 10.42
C PRO A 95 -9.92 -12.35 9.52
N SER A 96 -11.08 -12.18 10.14
CA SER A 96 -12.17 -11.41 9.55
C SER A 96 -11.94 -9.95 9.96
N HIS A 97 -11.65 -9.08 9.00
CA HIS A 97 -11.47 -7.66 9.23
C HIS A 97 -12.19 -6.85 8.15
N PRO A 98 -12.76 -5.68 8.51
CA PRO A 98 -13.29 -4.75 7.52
C PRO A 98 -12.17 -4.20 6.64
N TRP A 99 -12.53 -3.73 5.45
CA TRP A 99 -11.59 -3.04 4.59
C TRP A 99 -11.34 -1.62 5.09
N MET A 100 -10.10 -1.18 4.96
CA MET A 100 -9.61 0.10 5.48
C MET A 100 -9.14 1.01 4.34
N ILE A 101 -9.00 2.28 4.67
CA ILE A 101 -8.41 3.34 3.85
C ILE A 101 -7.21 3.94 4.58
N GLU A 102 -6.38 4.66 3.83
CA GLU A 102 -5.23 5.40 4.36
C GLU A 102 -5.59 6.88 4.45
N PRO A 103 -5.76 7.46 5.65
CA PRO A 103 -6.15 8.86 5.79
C PRO A 103 -5.17 9.82 5.10
N GLN A 104 -3.87 9.52 5.17
CA GLN A 104 -2.79 10.29 4.54
C GLN A 104 -2.83 10.39 3.01
N VAL A 105 -3.63 9.57 2.33
CA VAL A 105 -3.81 9.65 0.87
C VAL A 105 -4.98 10.58 0.50
N SER A 106 -5.90 10.82 1.44
CA SER A 106 -7.10 11.65 1.23
C SER A 106 -6.88 13.05 1.81
N VAL A 107 -6.51 14.02 0.97
CA VAL A 107 -6.14 15.40 1.39
C VAL A 107 -7.15 16.03 2.37
N LEU A 108 -8.45 15.94 2.06
CA LEU A 108 -9.50 16.52 2.91
C LEU A 108 -9.58 15.85 4.29
N ILE A 109 -9.42 14.52 4.34
CA ILE A 109 -9.45 13.74 5.59
C ILE A 109 -8.16 13.96 6.38
N HIS A 110 -7.01 13.97 5.70
CA HIS A 110 -5.71 14.29 6.32
C HIS A 110 -5.73 15.65 7.00
N LEU A 111 -6.24 16.70 6.32
CA LEU A 111 -6.29 18.04 6.93
C LEU A 111 -7.21 18.06 8.16
N PHE A 112 -8.36 17.42 8.09
CA PHE A 112 -9.28 17.35 9.24
C PHE A 112 -8.65 16.61 10.42
N LEU A 113 -8.06 15.44 10.19
CA LEU A 113 -7.47 14.63 11.26
C LEU A 113 -6.20 15.24 11.83
N ALA A 114 -5.35 15.84 11.02
CA ALA A 114 -4.16 16.54 11.49
C ALA A 114 -4.49 17.71 12.44
N LEU A 115 -5.73 18.23 12.40
CA LEU A 115 -6.22 19.24 13.34
C LEU A 115 -6.74 18.65 14.65
N GLU A 116 -7.18 17.39 14.66
CA GLU A 116 -7.70 16.70 15.84
C GLU A 116 -6.60 15.93 16.59
N ASP A 117 -5.90 15.05 15.86
CA ASP A 117 -4.81 14.22 16.35
C ASP A 117 -3.77 13.99 15.23
N PRO A 118 -2.63 14.68 15.25
CA PRO A 118 -1.60 14.56 14.22
C PRO A 118 -0.89 13.20 14.22
N ASP A 119 -0.92 12.44 15.33
CA ASP A 119 -0.28 11.12 15.41
C ASP A 119 -1.19 10.02 14.83
N ASP A 120 -2.51 10.23 14.81
CA ASP A 120 -3.50 9.31 14.26
C ASP A 120 -3.69 9.44 12.73
N VAL A 121 -2.88 10.27 12.07
CA VAL A 121 -2.91 10.47 10.62
C VAL A 121 -2.28 9.29 9.86
N ASP A 122 -1.28 8.66 10.48
CA ASP A 122 -0.50 7.56 9.88
C ASP A 122 -1.21 6.20 9.96
N ASN A 123 -2.20 6.06 10.87
CA ASN A 123 -2.94 4.81 11.04
C ASN A 123 -4.04 4.61 9.99
N MET A 124 -4.12 3.41 9.43
CA MET A 124 -5.22 3.01 8.57
C MET A 124 -6.54 2.91 9.34
N ARG A 125 -7.65 3.25 8.67
CA ARG A 125 -8.98 3.31 9.30
C ARG A 125 -10.02 2.58 8.50
N GLN A 126 -11.06 2.09 9.15
CA GLN A 126 -12.17 1.45 8.45
C GLN A 126 -12.75 2.37 7.37
N ALA A 127 -12.94 1.83 6.17
CA ALA A 127 -13.54 2.55 5.06
C ALA A 127 -15.02 2.86 5.36
N ASP A 128 -15.42 4.11 5.12
CA ASP A 128 -16.85 4.46 5.11
C ASP A 128 -17.47 4.02 3.79
N LYS A 129 -18.53 3.23 3.88
CA LYS A 129 -19.25 2.67 2.73
C LYS A 129 -20.07 3.71 1.96
N ASN A 130 -20.22 4.92 2.50
CA ASN A 130 -20.97 6.01 1.89
C ASN A 130 -20.06 7.07 1.27
N ILE A 131 -18.74 6.98 1.48
CA ILE A 131 -17.77 7.95 0.97
C ILE A 131 -17.15 7.41 -0.33
N ASN A 132 -17.07 8.30 -1.33
CA ASN A 132 -16.24 8.07 -2.50
C ASN A 132 -14.90 8.79 -2.30
N TYR A 133 -13.81 8.02 -2.27
CA TYR A 133 -12.48 8.56 -2.06
C TYR A 133 -11.88 8.97 -3.41
N GLU A 134 -11.36 10.20 -3.49
CA GLU A 134 -10.87 10.76 -4.76
C GLU A 134 -9.52 10.16 -5.17
N HIS A 135 -8.59 10.02 -4.23
CA HIS A 135 -7.19 9.64 -4.48
C HIS A 135 -6.83 8.22 -4.08
N GLN A 136 -7.81 7.42 -3.65
CA GLN A 136 -7.64 6.00 -3.38
C GLN A 136 -8.94 5.24 -3.67
N ALA A 137 -8.84 3.93 -3.74
CA ALA A 137 -10.00 3.06 -3.85
C ALA A 137 -10.84 3.10 -2.58
N GLY A 138 -12.16 3.21 -2.75
CA GLY A 138 -13.15 3.09 -1.67
C GLY A 138 -13.84 1.74 -1.64
N ASP A 139 -14.58 1.49 -0.57
CA ASP A 139 -15.37 0.26 -0.43
C ASP A 139 -16.48 0.17 -1.50
N THR A 140 -17.02 1.33 -1.90
CA THR A 140 -18.02 1.51 -2.96
C THR A 140 -17.49 1.12 -4.34
N ASP A 141 -16.18 1.23 -4.58
CA ASP A 141 -15.59 0.88 -5.88
C ASP A 141 -15.53 -0.63 -6.11
N TYR A 142 -15.58 -1.41 -5.03
CA TYR A 142 -15.69 -2.85 -5.05
C TYR A 142 -17.08 -3.32 -4.63
N ASN A 143 -18.12 -2.52 -4.87
CA ASN A 143 -19.49 -2.91 -4.58
C ASN A 143 -19.83 -4.25 -5.27
N PRO A 144 -20.35 -5.27 -4.57
CA PRO A 144 -20.63 -6.60 -5.13
C PRO A 144 -21.51 -6.59 -6.38
N TYR A 145 -22.39 -5.61 -6.55
CA TYR A 145 -23.21 -5.46 -7.76
C TYR A 145 -22.40 -4.99 -8.99
N ASN A 146 -21.28 -4.30 -8.77
CA ASN A 146 -20.41 -3.72 -9.79
C ASN A 146 -19.04 -4.41 -9.88
N GLN A 147 -18.80 -5.47 -9.10
CA GLN A 147 -17.51 -6.16 -9.08
C GLN A 147 -17.16 -6.86 -10.39
N GLN A 148 -18.11 -7.10 -11.31
CA GLN A 148 -17.86 -7.65 -12.66
C GLN A 148 -16.93 -8.89 -12.69
N GLY A 149 -16.94 -9.71 -11.64
CA GLY A 149 -16.07 -10.89 -11.54
C GLY A 149 -14.68 -10.65 -10.93
N PHE A 150 -14.42 -9.49 -10.35
CA PHE A 150 -13.20 -9.13 -9.64
C PHE A 150 -13.37 -9.22 -8.11
N ASP A 151 -12.35 -9.72 -7.43
CA ASP A 151 -12.17 -9.62 -5.98
C ASP A 151 -11.32 -8.38 -5.65
N ARG A 152 -11.35 -7.95 -4.38
CA ARG A 152 -10.29 -7.16 -3.76
C ARG A 152 -9.07 -8.09 -3.54
N GLY A 153 -8.22 -8.21 -4.55
CA GLY A 153 -7.01 -9.03 -4.50
C GLY A 153 -5.95 -8.33 -3.68
N HIS A 154 -5.48 -8.94 -2.61
CA HIS A 154 -4.39 -8.36 -1.81
C HIS A 154 -3.10 -8.40 -2.64
N LEU A 155 -2.32 -7.31 -2.62
CA LEU A 155 -1.01 -7.28 -3.24
C LEU A 155 0.02 -7.90 -2.29
N PHE A 156 0.22 -7.32 -1.10
CA PHE A 156 0.87 -8.03 0.00
C PHE A 156 -0.12 -8.99 0.66
N PRO A 157 0.10 -10.32 0.58
CA PRO A 157 -0.90 -11.28 0.97
C PRO A 157 -1.00 -11.44 2.48
N ASN A 158 -2.22 -11.48 2.99
CA ASN A 158 -2.53 -11.80 4.39
C ASN A 158 -1.83 -13.08 4.89
N SER A 159 -1.61 -14.05 4.00
CA SER A 159 -0.99 -15.31 4.38
C SER A 159 0.47 -15.19 4.81
N TYR A 160 1.14 -14.06 4.55
CA TYR A 160 2.56 -13.85 4.88
C TYR A 160 2.76 -13.21 6.26
N GLY A 161 1.69 -12.71 6.89
CA GLY A 161 1.76 -12.15 8.23
C GLY A 161 2.06 -13.19 9.30
N SER A 162 2.93 -12.81 10.24
CA SER A 162 3.40 -13.62 11.36
C SER A 162 2.49 -13.52 12.60
N ASN A 163 1.68 -12.48 12.69
CA ASN A 163 0.78 -12.19 13.82
C ASN A 163 -0.53 -11.54 13.35
N PRO A 164 -1.55 -11.42 14.23
CA PRO A 164 -2.84 -10.82 13.87
C PRO A 164 -2.74 -9.39 13.35
N THR A 165 -1.89 -8.53 13.92
CA THR A 165 -1.71 -7.13 13.50
C THR A 165 -1.18 -7.05 12.06
N GLU A 166 -0.11 -7.78 11.73
CA GLU A 166 0.43 -7.87 10.35
C GLU A 166 -0.59 -8.46 9.37
N LYS A 167 -1.45 -9.38 9.83
CA LYS A 167 -2.51 -9.97 9.00
C LYS A 167 -3.64 -8.97 8.75
N SER A 168 -4.11 -8.30 9.79
CA SER A 168 -5.20 -7.33 9.73
C SER A 168 -4.82 -6.10 8.90
N SER A 169 -3.58 -5.63 9.01
CA SER A 169 -3.11 -4.46 8.26
C SER A 169 -3.15 -4.66 6.74
N THR A 170 -3.11 -5.92 6.26
CA THR A 170 -3.23 -6.21 4.82
C THR A 170 -4.62 -5.91 4.23
N PHE A 171 -5.64 -5.67 5.06
CA PHE A 171 -7.01 -5.34 4.64
C PHE A 171 -7.22 -3.84 4.38
N THR A 172 -6.17 -3.11 4.01
CA THR A 172 -6.29 -1.76 3.43
C THR A 172 -6.49 -1.81 1.91
N LEU A 173 -7.36 -0.95 1.38
CA LEU A 173 -7.65 -0.85 -0.06
C LEU A 173 -6.45 -0.32 -0.86
N THR A 174 -5.50 0.37 -0.21
CA THR A 174 -4.25 0.77 -0.86
C THR A 174 -3.31 -0.41 -1.10
N ASN A 175 -3.51 -1.54 -0.42
CA ASN A 175 -2.85 -2.83 -0.66
C ASN A 175 -3.69 -3.76 -1.57
N ALA A 176 -4.72 -3.26 -2.25
CA ALA A 176 -5.62 -4.09 -3.05
C ALA A 176 -5.68 -3.66 -4.52
N VAL A 177 -5.83 -4.64 -5.39
CA VAL A 177 -6.13 -4.45 -6.81
C VAL A 177 -7.41 -5.17 -7.19
N PRO A 178 -8.15 -4.69 -8.21
CA PRO A 178 -9.16 -5.50 -8.87
C PRO A 178 -8.51 -6.74 -9.48
N GLN A 179 -8.79 -7.92 -8.91
CA GLN A 179 -8.18 -9.17 -9.36
C GLN A 179 -9.25 -10.15 -9.78
N ASN A 180 -9.15 -10.70 -11.00
CA ASN A 180 -10.15 -11.65 -11.49
C ASN A 180 -10.34 -12.81 -10.50
N LYS A 181 -11.59 -13.10 -10.12
CA LYS A 181 -11.95 -14.09 -9.07
C LYS A 181 -11.30 -15.46 -9.27
N ARG A 182 -11.27 -15.96 -10.51
CA ARG A 182 -10.69 -17.27 -10.84
C ARG A 182 -9.16 -17.25 -10.72
N PHE A 183 -8.55 -16.13 -11.09
CA PHE A 183 -7.11 -15.94 -10.98
C PHE A 183 -6.67 -15.80 -9.52
N ASN A 184 -7.28 -14.87 -8.77
CA ASN A 184 -7.04 -14.62 -7.35
C ASN A 184 -7.12 -15.91 -6.52
N ARG A 185 -8.27 -16.59 -6.59
CA ARG A 185 -8.57 -17.77 -5.78
C ARG A 185 -7.87 -19.04 -6.29
N GLY A 186 -7.31 -18.98 -7.50
CA GLY A 186 -6.71 -20.11 -8.21
C GLY A 186 -5.20 -20.00 -8.30
N LYS A 187 -4.69 -19.60 -9.47
CA LYS A 187 -3.25 -19.59 -9.77
C LYS A 187 -2.47 -18.66 -8.85
N TRP A 188 -3.01 -17.47 -8.57
CA TRP A 188 -2.36 -16.50 -7.70
C TRP A 188 -2.23 -17.03 -6.27
N LYS A 189 -3.32 -17.49 -5.65
CA LYS A 189 -3.30 -18.17 -4.35
C LYS A 189 -2.30 -19.34 -4.29
N LYS A 190 -2.22 -20.16 -5.34
CA LYS A 190 -1.25 -21.28 -5.39
C LYS A 190 0.19 -20.76 -5.38
N MET A 191 0.49 -19.74 -6.17
CA MET A 191 1.80 -19.08 -6.16
C MET A 191 2.11 -18.52 -4.77
N GLU A 192 1.19 -17.79 -4.16
CA GLU A 192 1.38 -17.21 -2.83
C GLU A 192 1.74 -18.30 -1.81
N LEU A 193 1.01 -19.42 -1.80
CA LEU A 193 1.27 -20.54 -0.90
C LEU A 193 2.61 -21.23 -1.17
N CYS A 194 3.01 -21.36 -2.43
CA CYS A 194 4.31 -21.93 -2.80
C CYS A 194 5.46 -21.06 -2.31
N VAL A 195 5.42 -19.74 -2.57
CA VAL A 195 6.43 -18.79 -2.11
C VAL A 195 6.44 -18.72 -0.59
N LYS A 196 5.27 -18.67 0.07
CA LYS A 196 5.16 -18.69 1.53
C LYS A 196 5.90 -19.89 2.14
N ARG A 197 5.62 -21.09 1.62
CA ARG A 197 6.25 -22.32 2.09
C ARG A 197 7.77 -22.28 1.88
N PHE A 198 8.20 -21.83 0.71
CA PHE A 198 9.63 -21.67 0.42
C PHE A 198 10.31 -20.75 1.43
N LEU A 199 9.72 -19.58 1.70
CA LEU A 199 10.23 -18.61 2.67
C LEU A 199 10.27 -19.21 4.09
N ASP A 200 9.20 -19.87 4.52
CA ASP A 200 9.11 -20.51 5.84
C ASP A 200 10.18 -21.60 6.05
N GLU A 201 10.51 -22.37 5.01
CA GLU A 201 11.44 -23.49 5.08
C GLU A 201 12.90 -23.08 4.90
N ASN A 202 13.17 -22.07 4.07
CA ASN A 202 14.53 -21.78 3.60
C ASN A 202 15.11 -20.45 4.10
N CYS A 203 14.27 -19.48 4.45
CA CYS A 203 14.71 -18.14 4.85
C CYS A 203 14.90 -18.03 6.35
N ILE A 204 15.88 -18.77 6.88
CA ILE A 204 16.27 -18.76 8.29
C ILE A 204 17.66 -18.13 8.36
N ASN A 205 17.79 -17.00 9.07
CA ASN A 205 19.05 -16.29 9.20
C ASN A 205 19.97 -16.93 10.26
N ASN A 206 21.17 -16.37 10.43
CA ASN A 206 22.20 -16.88 11.36
C ASN A 206 21.76 -16.91 12.84
N ASN A 207 20.71 -16.18 13.20
CA ASN A 207 20.14 -16.16 14.55
C ASN A 207 18.99 -17.16 14.73
N ASN A 208 18.84 -18.12 13.80
CA ASN A 208 17.74 -19.08 13.74
C ASN A 208 16.35 -18.42 13.71
N ARG A 209 16.25 -17.22 13.11
CA ARG A 209 14.98 -16.50 12.93
C ARG A 209 14.59 -16.54 11.45
N LYS A 210 13.29 -16.71 11.19
CA LYS A 210 12.74 -16.54 9.85
C LYS A 210 12.89 -15.08 9.44
N GLU A 211 13.53 -14.83 8.31
CA GLU A 211 13.80 -13.49 7.81
C GLU A 211 13.94 -13.52 6.30
N GLY A 212 13.09 -12.76 5.62
CA GLY A 212 13.20 -12.49 4.19
C GLY A 212 12.61 -11.13 3.85
N PHE A 213 12.77 -10.72 2.60
CA PHE A 213 12.22 -9.48 2.06
C PHE A 213 11.41 -9.83 0.83
N VAL A 214 10.19 -9.31 0.75
CA VAL A 214 9.26 -9.61 -0.34
C VAL A 214 8.80 -8.29 -0.95
N VAL A 215 8.74 -8.25 -2.27
CA VAL A 215 8.13 -7.16 -3.04
C VAL A 215 7.13 -7.77 -3.99
N ILE A 216 5.88 -7.31 -3.94
CA ILE A 216 4.83 -7.71 -4.87
C ILE A 216 4.36 -6.46 -5.58
N GLY A 217 4.16 -6.53 -6.89
CA GLY A 217 3.76 -5.38 -7.69
C GLY A 217 2.69 -5.66 -8.71
N ALA A 218 2.08 -4.57 -9.16
CA ALA A 218 1.04 -4.56 -10.17
C ALA A 218 1.39 -3.55 -11.25
N LYS A 219 1.27 -3.97 -12.51
CA LYS A 219 1.38 -3.06 -13.66
C LYS A 219 -0.04 -2.66 -14.08
N PRO A 220 -0.38 -1.36 -14.12
CA PRO A 220 -1.68 -0.94 -14.65
C PRO A 220 -1.88 -1.42 -16.10
N SER A 221 -3.14 -1.58 -16.50
CA SER A 221 -3.48 -1.73 -17.92
C SER A 221 -3.44 -0.37 -18.63
N ASP A 222 -3.08 -0.37 -19.91
CA ASP A 222 -3.00 0.85 -20.72
C ASP A 222 -4.42 1.36 -21.04
N SER A 223 -4.78 2.52 -20.46
CA SER A 223 -6.10 3.13 -20.60
C SER A 223 -6.51 3.47 -22.05
N ALA A 224 -5.52 3.67 -22.94
CA ALA A 224 -5.70 4.12 -24.33
C ALA A 224 -5.93 2.99 -25.35
N SER A 225 -5.64 1.74 -24.98
CA SER A 225 -6.03 0.57 -25.78
C SER A 225 -7.45 0.15 -25.41
N SER A 226 -8.28 -0.13 -26.40
CA SER A 226 -9.72 -0.47 -26.37
C SER A 226 -10.11 -1.74 -25.59
N GLY A 227 -9.37 -2.07 -24.53
CA GLY A 227 -9.60 -3.16 -23.58
C GLY A 227 -9.13 -2.82 -22.15
N SER A 228 -8.94 -1.54 -21.81
CA SER A 228 -8.72 -1.10 -20.43
C SER A 228 -9.94 -1.47 -19.59
N SER A 229 -9.81 -2.57 -18.83
CA SER A 229 -10.90 -3.06 -18.00
C SER A 229 -10.92 -2.22 -16.73
N LEU A 230 -11.38 -0.97 -16.80
CA LEU A 230 -11.52 -0.19 -15.59
C LEU A 230 -12.74 -0.68 -14.80
N LEU A 231 -12.62 -0.79 -13.49
CA LEU A 231 -13.71 -1.18 -12.60
C LEU A 231 -14.55 0.04 -12.19
N ASN A 232 -15.83 -0.19 -11.94
CA ASN A 232 -16.78 0.79 -11.40
C ASN A 232 -16.85 2.10 -12.23
N ASN A 233 -17.21 1.99 -13.51
CA ASN A 233 -17.34 3.14 -14.43
C ASN A 233 -16.05 3.96 -14.55
N ASN A 234 -14.94 3.29 -14.86
CA ASN A 234 -13.67 3.94 -15.14
C ASN A 234 -12.94 4.56 -13.94
N LYS A 235 -13.26 4.11 -12.71
CA LYS A 235 -12.68 4.68 -11.48
C LYS A 235 -11.41 4.00 -10.98
N ILE A 236 -11.29 2.68 -11.16
CA ILE A 236 -10.12 1.92 -10.70
C ILE A 236 -9.53 1.13 -11.85
N ASN A 237 -8.20 1.18 -12.00
CA ASN A 237 -7.50 0.39 -13.00
C ASN A 237 -7.46 -1.10 -12.61
N VAL A 238 -7.84 -2.01 -13.53
CA VAL A 238 -7.51 -3.43 -13.40
C VAL A 238 -6.10 -3.63 -13.95
N PRO A 239 -5.15 -4.15 -13.15
CA PRO A 239 -3.78 -4.36 -13.61
C PRO A 239 -3.71 -5.42 -14.71
N SER A 240 -2.77 -5.20 -15.64
CA SER A 240 -2.48 -6.14 -16.74
C SER A 240 -1.51 -7.24 -16.33
N VAL A 241 -0.66 -6.98 -15.32
CA VAL A 241 0.37 -7.89 -14.82
C VAL A 241 0.41 -7.82 -13.31
N LEU A 242 0.57 -8.98 -12.66
CA LEU A 242 1.00 -9.06 -11.28
C LEU A 242 2.32 -9.82 -11.19
N TRP A 243 3.17 -9.42 -10.25
CA TRP A 243 4.46 -10.07 -10.03
C TRP A 243 4.81 -10.10 -8.55
N SER A 244 5.61 -11.08 -8.16
CA SER A 244 6.13 -11.25 -6.81
C SER A 244 7.61 -11.60 -6.89
N ALA A 245 8.41 -10.97 -6.04
CA ALA A 245 9.82 -11.24 -5.89
C ALA A 245 10.17 -11.34 -4.40
N PHE A 246 11.16 -12.16 -4.08
CA PHE A 246 11.67 -12.27 -2.73
C PHE A 246 13.18 -12.45 -2.71
N CYS A 247 13.80 -12.10 -1.58
CA CYS A 247 15.20 -12.37 -1.29
C CYS A 247 15.38 -12.66 0.20
N CYS A 248 16.25 -13.60 0.56
CA CYS A 248 16.61 -13.89 1.93
C CYS A 248 17.97 -14.58 2.03
N TYR A 249 18.58 -14.51 3.21
CA TYR A 249 19.74 -15.36 3.52
C TYR A 249 19.28 -16.68 4.12
N SER A 250 19.88 -17.78 3.70
CA SER A 250 19.63 -19.13 4.22
C SER A 250 20.85 -19.62 4.98
N HIS A 251 20.75 -19.72 6.31
CA HIS A 251 21.82 -20.22 7.16
C HIS A 251 22.16 -21.68 6.85
N SER A 252 21.14 -22.53 6.68
CA SER A 252 21.32 -23.97 6.39
C SER A 252 22.01 -24.22 5.05
N GLN A 253 21.84 -23.33 4.07
CA GLN A 253 22.48 -23.43 2.76
C GLN A 253 23.71 -22.52 2.61
N ASN A 254 24.01 -21.72 3.64
CA ASN A 254 25.09 -20.72 3.67
C ASN A 254 25.12 -19.82 2.41
N LYS A 255 23.96 -19.37 1.94
CA LYS A 255 23.84 -18.54 0.72
C LYS A 255 22.59 -17.67 0.72
N TRP A 256 22.61 -16.65 -0.14
CA TRP A 256 21.42 -15.88 -0.49
C TRP A 256 20.53 -16.65 -1.47
N LEU A 257 19.22 -16.58 -1.23
CA LEU A 257 18.17 -17.16 -2.07
C LEU A 257 17.30 -16.02 -2.58
N ALA A 258 16.98 -16.04 -3.86
CA ALA A 258 16.06 -15.09 -4.46
C ALA A 258 15.18 -15.80 -5.50
N GLY A 259 13.99 -15.26 -5.73
CA GLY A 259 13.07 -15.75 -6.74
C GLY A 259 12.14 -14.64 -7.21
N TYR A 260 11.66 -14.77 -8.44
CA TYR A 260 10.64 -13.89 -9.00
C TYR A 260 9.64 -14.69 -9.82
N ILE A 261 8.42 -14.19 -9.89
CA ILE A 261 7.35 -14.74 -10.72
C ILE A 261 6.42 -13.63 -11.19
N SER A 262 5.93 -13.72 -12.41
CA SER A 262 5.00 -12.77 -13.02
C SER A 262 3.93 -13.50 -13.81
N PHE A 263 2.72 -12.93 -13.86
CA PHE A 263 1.55 -13.42 -14.58
C PHE A 263 0.94 -12.34 -15.44
#